data_AF-A0A9C6DJZ0-F1
#
_entry.id   AF-A0A9C6DJZ0-F1
#
_cell.length_a   1.000
_cell.length_b   1.000
_cell.length_c   1.000
_cell.angle_alpha   90.00
_cell.angle_beta   90.00
_cell.angle_gamma   90.00
#
_symmetry.space_group_name_H-M   'P 1'
#
loop_
_entity.id
_entity.type
_entity.pdbx_description
1 polymer ?
#
loop_
_entity_poly.entity_id
_entity_poly.type
_entity_poly.pdbx_seq_one_letter_code
_entity_poly.pdbx_strand_id
1 'polypeptide(L)'
;MPGLMACRKKYGPLKILSGARIAGCLHMTVQTAVLIETLVELSAEVQWSSCNIFSTQDHAAAAIAAGAVTVYNWCIEQTILFRDSKPLNMILDDGGDLTNLVHEKFPQYLPGIKGISEETTTGVHNLYRMFREGKLAVPAINVNDSVTKSKFDNLYGCRQS
;
A
#
# COMPACT_ATOMS: atom_id res chain seq x y z
N MET A 1 -1.10 -0.32 -18.09
CA MET A 1 -2.18 -0.28 -17.06
C MET A 1 -3.05 0.97 -17.28
N PRO A 2 -4.06 0.92 -18.16
CA PRO A 2 -4.80 2.13 -18.58
C PRO A 2 -5.59 2.81 -17.46
N GLY A 3 -6.09 2.08 -16.47
CA GLY A 3 -6.79 2.65 -15.32
C GLY A 3 -5.91 3.63 -14.53
N LEU A 4 -4.67 3.23 -14.19
CA LEU A 4 -3.72 4.11 -13.50
C LEU A 4 -3.32 5.32 -14.35
N MET A 5 -3.12 5.14 -15.66
CA MET A 5 -2.81 6.27 -16.56
C MET A 5 -3.97 7.27 -16.64
N ALA A 6 -5.21 6.79 -16.63
CA ALA A 6 -6.40 7.64 -16.57
C ALA A 6 -6.50 8.38 -15.22
N CYS A 7 -6.17 7.72 -14.10
CA CYS A 7 -6.08 8.38 -12.79
C CYS A 7 -5.05 9.51 -12.79
N ARG A 8 -3.84 9.29 -13.34
CA ARG A 8 -2.82 10.34 -13.48
C ARG A 8 -3.35 11.52 -14.30
N LYS A 9 -3.96 11.26 -15.46
CA LYS A 9 -4.54 12.31 -16.30
C LYS A 9 -5.64 13.12 -15.60
N LYS A 10 -6.52 12.43 -14.86
CA LYS A 10 -7.68 13.06 -14.22
C LYS A 10 -7.32 13.81 -12.93
N TYR A 11 -6.51 13.19 -12.07
CA TYR A 11 -6.26 13.67 -10.70
C TYR A 11 -4.86 14.24 -10.50
N GLY A 12 -3.92 14.02 -11.44
CA GLY A 12 -2.58 14.61 -11.41
C GLY A 12 -2.62 16.13 -11.29
N PRO A 13 -3.38 16.89 -12.11
CA PRO A 13 -3.50 18.34 -11.98
C PRO A 13 -4.11 18.80 -10.65
N LEU A 14 -4.92 17.94 -10.00
CA LEU A 14 -5.61 18.24 -8.76
C LEU A 14 -4.77 17.92 -7.51
N LYS A 15 -3.70 17.13 -7.67
CA LYS A 15 -2.75 16.75 -6.59
C LYS A 15 -3.49 16.30 -5.31
N ILE A 16 -4.50 15.45 -5.49
CA ILE A 16 -5.45 15.07 -4.42
C ILE A 16 -4.82 14.32 -3.24
N LEU A 17 -3.60 13.81 -3.39
CA LEU A 17 -2.84 13.15 -2.32
C LEU A 17 -1.78 14.06 -1.71
N SER A 18 -1.85 15.38 -1.92
CA SER A 18 -0.94 16.32 -1.26
C SER A 18 -1.01 16.18 0.26
N GLY A 19 0.14 15.99 0.90
CA GLY A 19 0.25 15.73 2.34
C GLY A 19 0.07 14.27 2.75
N ALA A 20 -0.24 13.37 1.82
CA ALA A 20 -0.24 11.93 2.07
C ALA A 20 1.20 11.41 2.28
N ARG A 21 1.38 10.61 3.32
CA ARG A 21 2.58 9.82 3.61
C ARG A 21 2.16 8.36 3.63
N ILE A 22 2.28 7.71 2.47
CA ILE A 22 1.78 6.36 2.23
C ILE A 22 2.91 5.37 2.45
N ALA A 23 2.75 4.50 3.45
CA ALA A 23 3.57 3.31 3.59
C ALA A 23 2.87 2.15 2.87
N GLY A 24 3.54 1.58 1.87
CA GLY A 24 3.07 0.44 1.10
C GLY A 24 3.73 -0.86 1.54
N CYS A 25 2.93 -1.89 1.79
CA CYS A 25 3.39 -3.26 2.01
C CYS A 25 2.71 -4.19 1.01
N LEU A 26 3.32 -4.34 -0.16
CA LEU A 26 2.76 -5.05 -1.31
C LEU A 26 3.89 -5.54 -2.21
N HIS A 27 3.71 -6.68 -2.86
CA HIS A 27 4.64 -7.25 -3.85
C HIS A 27 5.35 -6.19 -4.70
N MET A 28 6.68 -6.12 -4.63
CA MET A 28 7.46 -5.09 -5.34
C MET A 28 7.74 -5.50 -6.79
N THR A 29 6.74 -5.37 -7.66
CA THR A 29 6.77 -5.75 -9.08
C THR A 29 6.78 -4.53 -10.02
N VAL A 30 6.90 -4.76 -11.34
CA VAL A 30 6.72 -3.71 -12.35
C VAL A 30 5.32 -3.09 -12.28
N GLN A 31 4.28 -3.89 -11.99
CA GLN A 31 2.91 -3.41 -11.86
C GLN A 31 2.78 -2.46 -10.66
N THR A 32 3.39 -2.84 -9.53
CA THR A 32 3.45 -2.02 -8.32
C THR A 32 4.26 -0.75 -8.53
N ALA A 33 5.32 -0.79 -9.33
CA ALA A 33 6.07 0.41 -9.72
C ALA A 33 5.15 1.45 -10.42
N VAL A 34 4.27 1.01 -11.32
CA VAL A 34 3.29 1.91 -11.97
C VAL A 34 2.28 2.48 -10.96
N LEU A 35 1.88 1.70 -9.95
CA LEU A 35 1.03 2.17 -8.84
C LEU A 35 1.77 3.24 -8.02
N ILE A 36 2.98 2.96 -7.54
CA ILE A 36 3.81 3.88 -6.74
C ILE A 36 3.95 5.22 -7.45
N GLU A 37 4.39 5.21 -8.71
CA GLU A 37 4.53 6.44 -9.49
C GLU A 37 3.19 7.16 -9.72
N THR A 38 2.06 6.44 -9.76
CA THR A 38 0.74 7.08 -9.84
C THR A 38 0.42 7.82 -8.55
N LEU A 39 0.73 7.23 -7.38
CA LEU A 39 0.55 7.89 -6.09
C LEU A 39 1.43 9.15 -5.98
N VAL A 40 2.68 9.05 -6.42
CA VAL A 40 3.61 10.19 -6.48
C VAL A 40 3.12 11.28 -7.44
N GLU A 41 2.63 10.91 -8.63
CA GLU A 41 2.04 11.87 -9.58
C GLU A 41 0.82 12.60 -8.97
N LEU A 42 0.07 11.92 -8.11
CA LEU A 42 -1.04 12.51 -7.37
C LEU A 42 -0.59 13.30 -6.11
N SER A 43 0.72 13.49 -5.93
CA SER A 43 1.38 14.26 -4.87
C SER A 43 1.58 13.57 -3.51
N ALA A 44 1.48 12.24 -3.46
CA ALA A 44 1.82 11.50 -2.25
C ALA A 44 3.34 11.39 -2.04
N GLU A 45 3.78 11.44 -0.79
CA GLU A 45 5.08 10.93 -0.37
C GLU A 45 4.93 9.43 -0.08
N VAL A 46 5.80 8.60 -0.65
CA VAL A 46 5.64 7.13 -0.63
C VAL A 46 6.91 6.47 -0.12
N GLN A 47 6.76 5.45 0.73
CA GLN A 47 7.79 4.46 1.06
C GLN A 47 7.22 3.07 0.85
N TRP A 48 8.06 2.12 0.45
CA TRP A 48 7.57 0.80 0.05
C TRP A 48 8.40 -0.35 0.63
N SER A 49 7.72 -1.42 1.00
CA SER A 49 8.31 -2.73 1.26
C SER A 49 7.49 -3.82 0.59
N SER A 50 8.15 -4.89 0.14
CA SER A 50 7.44 -6.07 -0.36
C SER A 50 6.73 -6.80 0.78
N CYS A 51 5.53 -7.35 0.54
CA CYS A 51 4.81 -8.21 1.50
C CYS A 51 5.28 -9.68 1.45
N ASN A 52 6.15 -10.04 0.49
CA ASN A 52 6.68 -11.40 0.38
C ASN A 52 8.13 -11.41 -0.10
N ILE A 53 8.98 -12.16 0.60
CA ILE A 53 10.43 -12.27 0.39
C ILE A 53 10.87 -12.69 -1.01
N PHE A 54 10.02 -13.37 -1.78
CA PHE A 54 10.36 -13.89 -3.11
C PHE A 54 9.63 -13.18 -4.24
N SER A 55 8.76 -12.22 -3.94
CA SER A 55 7.91 -11.56 -4.93
C SER A 55 8.50 -10.28 -5.54
N THR A 56 9.63 -9.82 -5.00
CA THR A 56 10.32 -8.62 -5.49
C THR A 56 10.91 -8.90 -6.88
N GLN A 57 10.58 -8.06 -7.84
CA GLN A 57 11.28 -7.97 -9.11
C GLN A 57 12.36 -6.90 -9.00
N ASP A 58 13.63 -7.31 -8.87
CA ASP A 58 14.73 -6.40 -8.52
C ASP A 58 14.89 -5.22 -9.49
N HIS A 59 14.64 -5.43 -10.77
CA HIS A 59 14.70 -4.36 -11.77
C HIS A 59 13.59 -3.30 -11.58
N ALA A 60 12.41 -3.71 -11.11
CA ALA A 60 11.34 -2.78 -10.76
C ALA A 60 11.67 -2.02 -9.47
N ALA A 61 12.17 -2.72 -8.45
CA ALA A 61 12.63 -2.11 -7.21
C ALA A 61 13.76 -1.08 -7.47
N ALA A 62 14.74 -1.44 -8.30
CA ALA A 62 15.84 -0.57 -8.69
C ALA A 62 15.36 0.68 -9.46
N ALA A 63 14.41 0.52 -10.38
CA ALA A 63 13.83 1.65 -11.12
C ALA A 63 13.11 2.63 -10.19
N ILE A 64 12.34 2.14 -9.21
CA ILE A 64 11.67 2.99 -8.22
C ILE A 64 12.68 3.65 -7.26
N ALA A 65 13.68 2.90 -6.79
CA ALA A 65 14.71 3.41 -5.89
C ALA A 65 15.63 4.44 -6.54
N ALA A 66 15.83 4.41 -7.86
CA ALA A 66 16.54 5.43 -8.62
C ALA A 66 15.77 6.77 -8.68
N GLY A 67 14.46 6.76 -8.38
CA GLY A 67 13.64 7.94 -8.21
C GLY A 67 13.70 8.52 -6.81
N ALA A 68 12.59 9.10 -6.34
CA ALA A 68 12.49 9.73 -5.02
C ALA A 68 11.94 8.81 -3.92
N VAL A 69 11.54 7.57 -4.25
CA VAL A 69 10.87 6.65 -3.34
C VAL A 69 11.88 5.69 -2.71
N THR A 70 11.83 5.55 -1.39
CA THR A 70 12.64 4.54 -0.70
C THR A 70 11.94 3.18 -0.79
N VAL A 71 12.66 2.16 -1.26
CA VAL A 71 12.19 0.77 -1.37
C VAL A 71 13.04 -0.13 -0.49
N TYR A 72 12.39 -0.90 0.37
CA TYR A 72 13.02 -1.84 1.29
C TYR A 72 12.66 -3.28 0.93
N ASN A 73 13.64 -4.19 1.00
CA ASN A 73 13.38 -5.60 0.78
C ASN A 73 12.85 -6.27 2.06
N TRP A 74 11.53 -6.44 2.16
CA TRP A 74 10.83 -7.07 3.30
C TRP A 74 11.19 -6.51 4.70
N CYS A 75 11.67 -5.26 4.78
CA CYS A 75 11.89 -4.56 6.04
C CYS A 75 10.75 -3.57 6.32
N ILE A 76 9.55 -4.10 6.59
CA ILE A 76 8.29 -3.33 6.72
C ILE A 76 8.43 -2.18 7.75
N GLU A 77 9.11 -2.43 8.87
CA GLU A 77 9.32 -1.44 9.95
C GLU A 77 10.00 -0.15 9.46
N GLN A 78 10.87 -0.24 8.44
CA GLN A 78 11.57 0.93 7.90
C GLN A 78 10.64 1.87 7.12
N THR A 79 9.44 1.42 6.74
CA THR A 79 8.45 2.25 6.04
C THR A 79 7.64 3.15 6.98
N ILE A 80 7.74 2.92 8.30
CA ILE A 80 6.89 3.60 9.30
C ILE A 80 7.25 5.08 9.45
N LEU A 81 8.56 5.40 9.46
CA LEU A 81 9.08 6.75 9.57
C LEU A 81 9.65 7.20 8.23
N PHE A 82 9.23 8.38 7.78
CA PHE A 82 9.75 9.01 6.57
C PHE A 82 11.09 9.70 6.86
N ARG A 83 11.77 10.21 5.82
CA ARG A 83 13.13 10.77 5.91
C ARG A 83 13.24 11.92 6.91
N ASP A 84 12.16 12.67 7.12
CA ASP A 84 12.07 13.76 8.11
C ASP A 84 11.66 13.27 9.51
N SER A 85 11.72 11.96 9.77
CA SER A 85 11.30 11.28 11.01
C SER A 85 9.82 11.45 11.34
N LYS A 86 8.99 11.93 10.41
CA LYS A 86 7.53 11.94 10.59
C LYS A 86 6.94 10.58 10.23
N PRO A 87 5.91 10.12 10.96
CA PRO A 87 5.29 8.84 10.67
C PRO A 87 4.44 8.90 9.40
N LEU A 88 4.15 7.72 8.86
CA LEU A 88 3.10 7.53 7.86
C LEU A 88 1.75 8.09 8.33
N ASN A 89 0.87 8.41 7.39
CA ASN A 89 -0.52 8.77 7.68
C ASN A 89 -1.54 7.98 6.85
N MET A 90 -1.10 7.09 5.97
CA MET A 90 -1.94 6.12 5.27
C MET A 90 -1.19 4.81 5.07
N ILE A 91 -1.92 3.70 5.10
CA ILE A 91 -1.40 2.35 4.86
C ILE A 91 -2.03 1.80 3.58
N LEU A 92 -1.20 1.27 2.68
CA LEU A 92 -1.63 0.49 1.53
C LEU A 92 -1.04 -0.91 1.69
N ASP A 93 -1.90 -1.89 1.97
CA ASP A 93 -1.49 -3.21 2.48
C ASP A 93 -1.99 -4.35 1.59
N ASP A 94 -1.20 -5.42 1.57
CA ASP A 94 -1.48 -6.68 0.91
C ASP A 94 -1.06 -7.79 1.89
N GLY A 95 -2.08 -8.40 2.52
CA GLY A 95 -1.92 -9.48 3.50
C GLY A 95 -2.05 -9.03 4.95
N GLY A 96 -1.92 -7.73 5.23
CA GLY A 96 -2.15 -7.13 6.54
C GLY A 96 -0.91 -7.03 7.44
N ASP A 97 0.29 -7.33 6.95
CA ASP A 97 1.51 -7.36 7.75
C ASP A 97 1.87 -5.97 8.31
N LEU A 98 1.79 -4.93 7.49
CA LEU A 98 2.06 -3.56 7.94
C LEU A 98 0.98 -3.06 8.91
N THR A 99 -0.28 -3.38 8.63
CA THR A 99 -1.40 -3.07 9.53
C THR A 99 -1.20 -3.69 10.91
N ASN A 100 -0.86 -4.98 10.96
CA ASN A 100 -0.61 -5.70 12.21
C ASN A 100 0.60 -5.11 12.95
N LEU A 101 1.71 -4.88 12.24
CA LEU A 101 2.92 -4.31 12.81
C LEU A 101 2.63 -2.96 13.50
N VAL A 102 1.86 -2.09 12.85
CA VAL A 102 1.50 -0.78 13.41
C VAL A 102 0.56 -0.93 14.61
N HIS A 103 -0.46 -1.79 14.54
CA HIS A 103 -1.40 -1.96 15.67
C HIS A 103 -0.74 -2.59 16.90
N GLU A 104 0.22 -3.50 16.71
CA GLU A 104 0.84 -4.24 17.80
C GLU A 104 2.07 -3.54 18.39
N LYS A 105 2.94 -2.99 17.53
CA LYS A 105 4.25 -2.44 17.96
C LYS A 105 4.32 -0.93 17.92
N PHE A 106 3.50 -0.27 17.11
CA PHE A 106 3.53 1.18 16.94
C PHE A 106 2.17 1.87 17.14
N PRO A 107 1.39 1.50 18.18
CA PRO A 107 0.05 2.04 18.38
C PRO A 107 0.04 3.56 18.58
N GLN A 108 1.16 4.16 19.00
CA GLN A 108 1.33 5.60 19.14
C GLN A 108 1.15 6.39 17.84
N TYR A 109 1.29 5.74 16.67
CA TYR A 109 1.10 6.41 15.37
C TYR A 109 -0.33 6.27 14.82
N LEU A 110 -1.16 5.37 15.37
CA LEU A 110 -2.54 5.15 14.93
C LEU A 110 -3.40 6.43 14.88
N PRO A 111 -3.33 7.38 15.85
CA PRO A 111 -4.11 8.61 15.78
C PRO A 111 -3.79 9.50 14.56
N GLY A 112 -2.59 9.38 13.99
CA GLY A 112 -2.16 10.10 12.80
C GLY A 112 -2.60 9.46 11.49
N ILE A 113 -2.95 8.17 11.50
CA ILE A 113 -3.28 7.39 10.32
C ILE A 113 -4.74 7.62 9.93
N LYS A 114 -4.95 8.04 8.68
CA LYS A 114 -6.26 8.42 8.12
C LYS A 114 -7.03 7.23 7.56
N GLY A 115 -6.33 6.15 7.23
CA GLY A 115 -6.97 4.90 6.86
C GLY A 115 -6.01 3.86 6.28
N ILE A 116 -6.58 2.69 6.07
CA ILE A 116 -5.94 1.50 5.48
C ILE A 116 -6.71 1.14 4.20
N SER A 117 -6.01 0.76 3.13
CA SER A 117 -6.61 0.03 2.02
C SER A 117 -5.95 -1.35 1.92
N GLU A 118 -6.75 -2.42 1.98
CA GLU A 118 -6.26 -3.80 1.96
C GLU A 118 -6.77 -4.55 0.72
N GLU A 119 -5.84 -5.18 0.01
CA GLU A 119 -6.08 -5.76 -1.31
C GLU A 119 -6.48 -7.24 -1.28
N THR A 120 -6.11 -8.01 -0.25
CA THR A 120 -6.25 -9.47 -0.27
C THR A 120 -7.34 -10.01 0.62
N THR A 121 -7.86 -11.19 0.28
CA THR A 121 -8.81 -11.93 1.12
C THR A 121 -8.29 -12.14 2.54
N THR A 122 -7.00 -12.48 2.70
CA THR A 122 -6.37 -12.75 4.00
C THR A 122 -6.33 -11.50 4.88
N GLY A 123 -5.79 -10.39 4.35
CA GLY A 123 -5.73 -9.15 5.10
C GLY A 123 -7.14 -8.60 5.40
N VAL A 124 -8.08 -8.70 4.46
CA VAL A 124 -9.49 -8.32 4.69
C VAL A 124 -10.14 -9.14 5.80
N HIS A 125 -9.91 -10.46 5.83
CA HIS A 125 -10.42 -11.30 6.90
C HIS A 125 -9.88 -10.87 8.26
N ASN A 126 -8.60 -10.51 8.32
CA ASN A 126 -7.98 -9.94 9.51
C ASN A 126 -8.61 -8.60 9.93
N LEU A 127 -8.82 -7.68 8.98
CA LEU A 127 -9.51 -6.41 9.27
C LEU A 127 -10.90 -6.62 9.85
N TYR A 128 -11.70 -7.54 9.30
CA TYR A 128 -13.02 -7.88 9.85
C TYR A 128 -12.95 -8.54 11.23
N ARG A 129 -11.92 -9.36 11.50
CA ARG A 129 -11.67 -9.89 12.85
C ARG A 129 -11.38 -8.76 13.82
N MET A 130 -10.42 -7.88 13.51
CA MET A 130 -10.07 -6.72 14.34
C MET A 130 -11.27 -5.80 14.57
N PHE A 131 -12.10 -5.57 13.55
CA PHE A 131 -13.31 -4.78 13.67
C PHE A 131 -14.33 -5.40 14.63
N ARG A 132 -14.63 -6.70 14.49
CA ARG A 132 -15.55 -7.42 15.39
C ARG A 132 -15.05 -7.46 16.84
N GLU A 133 -13.74 -7.49 17.03
CA GLU A 133 -13.11 -7.47 18.36
C GLU A 133 -12.95 -6.05 18.94
N GLY A 134 -13.34 -4.99 18.21
CA GLY A 134 -13.15 -3.60 18.65
C GLY A 134 -11.69 -3.14 18.69
N LYS A 135 -10.78 -3.84 17.98
CA LYS A 135 -9.34 -3.57 17.94
C LYS A 135 -8.88 -2.77 16.72
N LEU A 136 -9.72 -2.68 15.68
CA LEU A 136 -9.39 -1.88 14.50
C LEU A 136 -9.49 -0.39 14.85
N ALA A 137 -8.33 0.28 14.95
CA ALA A 137 -8.25 1.64 15.50
C ALA A 137 -8.47 2.74 14.45
N VAL A 138 -8.37 2.41 13.16
CA VAL A 138 -8.49 3.36 12.04
C VAL A 138 -9.42 2.82 10.95
N PRO A 139 -10.05 3.69 10.13
CA PRO A 139 -10.90 3.26 9.03
C PRO A 139 -10.13 2.38 8.05
N ALA A 140 -10.79 1.34 7.52
CA ALA A 140 -10.20 0.47 6.50
C ALA A 140 -11.15 0.27 5.32
N ILE A 141 -10.58 0.25 4.12
CA ILE A 141 -11.27 -0.05 2.87
C ILE A 141 -10.87 -1.46 2.43
N ASN A 142 -11.88 -2.32 2.31
CA ASN A 142 -11.77 -3.63 1.67
C ASN A 142 -11.74 -3.42 0.15
N VAL A 143 -10.55 -3.47 -0.46
CA VAL A 143 -10.38 -3.36 -1.91
C VAL A 143 -10.66 -4.71 -2.57
N ASN A 144 -10.31 -5.82 -1.91
CA ASN A 144 -10.46 -7.18 -2.43
C ASN A 144 -11.87 -7.45 -2.99
N ASP A 145 -12.91 -7.07 -2.24
CA ASP A 145 -14.30 -7.40 -2.57
C ASP A 145 -14.94 -6.43 -3.58
N SER A 146 -14.18 -5.46 -4.09
CA SER A 146 -14.58 -4.77 -5.32
C SER A 146 -14.75 -5.80 -6.43
N VAL A 147 -15.85 -5.73 -7.18
CA VAL A 147 -16.13 -6.68 -8.27
C VAL A 147 -14.98 -6.69 -9.29
N THR A 148 -14.44 -5.52 -9.62
CA THR A 148 -13.32 -5.34 -10.54
C THR A 148 -11.97 -5.79 -9.98
N LYS A 149 -11.90 -6.17 -8.69
CA LYS A 149 -10.73 -6.80 -8.07
C LYS A 149 -10.97 -8.31 -7.98
N SER A 150 -11.83 -8.76 -7.08
CA SER A 150 -12.07 -10.18 -6.81
C SER A 150 -12.40 -11.03 -8.05
N LYS A 151 -13.20 -10.52 -9.00
CA LYS A 151 -13.60 -11.28 -10.20
C LYS A 151 -12.63 -11.16 -11.36
N PHE A 152 -11.62 -10.30 -11.26
CA PHE A 152 -10.62 -10.12 -12.30
C PHE A 152 -9.26 -10.60 -11.85
N ASP A 153 -8.70 -9.97 -10.82
CA ASP A 153 -7.37 -10.23 -10.30
C ASP A 153 -7.25 -11.68 -9.81
N ASN A 154 -8.04 -12.07 -8.80
CA ASN A 154 -7.94 -13.40 -8.19
C ASN A 154 -8.28 -14.54 -9.18
N LEU A 155 -9.18 -14.29 -10.15
CA LEU A 155 -9.64 -15.32 -11.08
C LEU A 155 -8.79 -15.38 -12.36
N TYR A 156 -8.68 -14.26 -13.07
CA TYR A 156 -7.98 -14.20 -14.35
C TYR A 156 -6.47 -13.99 -14.19
N GLY A 157 -6.03 -13.32 -13.13
CA GLY A 157 -4.61 -13.18 -12.79
C GLY A 157 -3.99 -14.54 -12.48
N CYS A 158 -4.54 -15.28 -11.51
CA CYS A 158 -4.06 -16.63 -11.17
C CYS A 158 -4.17 -17.64 -12.33
N ARG A 159 -5.04 -17.41 -13.33
CA ARG A 159 -5.09 -18.25 -14.53
C ARG A 159 -3.88 -18.04 -15.45
N GLN A 160 -3.22 -16.89 -15.38
CA GLN A 160 -2.14 -16.50 -16.29
C GLN A 160 -0.74 -16.54 -15.66
N SER A 161 -0.64 -16.59 -14.33
CA SER A 161 0.60 -16.54 -13.56
C SER A 161 1.01 -17.88 -12.96
#